data_AF-A0A444Z0W6-F1
#
_entry.id   AF-A0A444Z0W6-F1
#
_cell.length_a   1.000
_cell.length_b   1.000
_cell.length_c   1.000
_cell.angle_alpha   90.00
_cell.angle_beta   90.00
_cell.angle_gamma   90.00
#
_symmetry.space_group_name_H-M   'P 1'
#
loop_
_entity.id
_entity.type
_entity.pdbx_description
1 polymer ?
#
loop_
_entity_poly.entity_id
_entity_poly.type
_entity_poly.pdbx_seq_one_letter_code
_entity_poly.pdbx_strand_id
1 'polypeptide(L)'
;MEASLNQRRCWKCVRAVFTCKTYQNRKPEEFAHNWPTMGAYNTTYQYSILPVPGQEFWEKVDTLPILPPRYKKPIGRPSVKRDKRNDGPTEVFDPHRMKRRYETIFCKYCLQPGHNKRS
;
A
#
# COMPACT_ATOMS: atom_id res chain seq x y z
N MET A 1 14.46 10.81 -7.00
CA MET A 1 13.67 11.65 -6.08
C MET A 1 12.21 11.50 -6.49
N GLU A 2 11.58 10.39 -6.08
CA GLU A 2 10.16 10.19 -6.37
C GLU A 2 9.35 10.78 -5.21
N ALA A 3 8.59 11.82 -5.52
CA ALA A 3 7.61 12.38 -4.60
C ALA A 3 6.57 11.29 -4.29
N SER A 4 6.66 10.73 -3.09
CA SER A 4 5.59 9.93 -2.47
C SER A 4 4.35 10.82 -2.34
N LEU A 5 3.54 10.84 -3.41
CA LEU A 5 2.20 11.39 -3.38
C LEU A 5 1.43 10.60 -2.32
N ASN A 6 1.17 11.25 -1.19
CA ASN A 6 0.31 10.75 -0.13
C ASN A 6 -1.12 10.63 -0.67
N GLN A 7 -1.34 9.56 -1.43
CA GLN A 7 -2.63 9.19 -2.01
C GLN A 7 -3.53 8.76 -0.87
N ARG A 8 -4.26 9.72 -0.30
CA ARG A 8 -5.50 9.42 0.42
C ARG A 8 -6.43 8.73 -0.58
N ARG A 9 -6.38 7.39 -0.62
CA ARG A 9 -7.21 6.58 -1.51
C ARG A 9 -8.66 6.83 -1.16
N CYS A 10 -9.35 7.62 -1.97
CA CYS A 10 -10.80 7.74 -1.88
C CYS A 10 -11.41 6.37 -2.20
N TRP A 11 -12.12 5.77 -1.24
CA TRP A 11 -12.70 4.42 -1.39
C TRP A 11 -13.65 4.32 -2.59
N LYS A 12 -14.31 5.43 -2.94
CA LYS A 12 -15.20 5.52 -4.10
C LYS A 12 -14.44 5.30 -5.41
N CYS A 13 -13.23 5.85 -5.54
CA CYS A 13 -12.39 5.68 -6.73
C CYS A 13 -11.88 4.24 -6.88
N VAL A 14 -11.53 3.58 -5.76
CA VAL A 14 -11.02 2.19 -5.79
C VAL A 14 -12.09 1.22 -6.27
N ARG A 15 -13.34 1.38 -5.81
CA ARG A 15 -14.46 0.53 -6.23
C ARG A 15 -14.78 0.73 -7.71
N ALA A 16 -14.76 1.97 -8.19
CA ALA A 16 -15.04 2.27 -9.59
C ALA A 16 -13.99 1.68 -10.54
N VAL A 17 -12.69 1.83 -10.24
CA VAL A 17 -11.59 1.26 -11.04
C VAL A 17 -11.69 -0.27 -11.18
N PHE A 18 -12.08 -0.96 -10.11
CA PHE A 18 -12.29 -2.41 -10.14
C PHE A 18 -13.43 -2.80 -11.09
N THR A 19 -14.55 -2.07 -11.07
CA THR A 19 -15.70 -2.35 -11.93
C THR A 19 -15.44 -2.03 -13.41
N CYS A 20 -14.63 -1.00 -13.72
CA CYS A 20 -14.28 -0.65 -15.10
C CYS A 20 -13.46 -1.73 -15.80
N LYS A 21 -12.44 -2.26 -15.08
CA LYS A 21 -11.56 -3.31 -15.60
C LYS A 21 -12.25 -4.65 -15.79
N THR A 22 -13.27 -4.96 -14.99
CA THR A 22 -13.88 -6.28 -14.96
C THR A 22 -15.15 -6.39 -15.80
N TYR A 23 -15.90 -5.30 -16.02
CA TYR A 23 -17.23 -5.38 -16.64
C TYR A 23 -17.48 -4.48 -17.85
N GLN A 24 -16.73 -3.38 -18.03
CA GLN A 24 -17.15 -2.33 -18.98
C GLN A 24 -16.10 -1.97 -20.05
N ASN A 25 -14.87 -2.49 -19.99
CA ASN A 25 -13.76 -2.09 -20.89
C ASN A 25 -13.61 -0.56 -21.02
N ARG A 26 -14.04 0.19 -19.99
CA ARG A 26 -13.97 1.64 -19.95
C ARG A 26 -12.69 2.09 -19.26
N LYS A 27 -12.26 3.28 -19.62
CA LYS A 27 -11.05 3.88 -19.09
C LYS A 27 -11.27 4.24 -17.61
N PRO A 28 -10.36 3.86 -16.68
CA PRO A 28 -10.50 4.18 -15.26
C PRO A 28 -10.53 5.69 -14.99
N GLU A 29 -9.99 6.49 -15.91
CA GLU A 29 -10.00 7.95 -15.87
C GLU A 29 -11.43 8.53 -15.93
N GLU A 30 -12.38 7.86 -16.58
CA GLU A 30 -13.79 8.29 -16.66
C GLU A 30 -14.50 8.26 -15.29
N PHE A 31 -13.94 7.55 -14.33
CA PHE A 31 -14.50 7.36 -12.99
C PHE A 31 -13.66 8.04 -11.90
N ALA A 32 -12.51 8.60 -12.29
CA ALA A 32 -11.75 9.46 -11.39
C ALA A 32 -12.55 10.75 -11.18
N HIS A 33 -12.64 11.20 -9.92
CA HIS A 33 -13.19 12.52 -9.63
C HIS A 33 -12.35 13.59 -10.35
N ASN A 34 -12.96 14.68 -10.82
CA ASN A 34 -12.29 15.71 -11.65
C ASN A 34 -11.14 16.48 -10.97
N TRP A 35 -10.87 16.27 -9.69
CA TRP A 35 -9.93 17.10 -8.92
C TRP A 35 -8.43 16.92 -9.26
N PRO A 36 -7.93 15.77 -9.76
CA PRO A 36 -6.54 15.63 -10.19
C PRO A 36 -6.35 16.01 -11.66
N THR A 37 -7.35 16.60 -12.33
CA THR A 37 -7.21 17.03 -13.73
C THR A 37 -6.46 18.35 -13.84
N MET A 38 -5.75 18.55 -14.95
CA MET A 38 -5.08 19.83 -15.23
C MET A 38 -6.07 21.01 -15.31
N GLY A 39 -7.29 20.76 -15.78
CA GLY A 39 -8.35 21.79 -15.78
C GLY A 39 -8.70 22.25 -14.37
N ALA A 40 -8.83 21.33 -13.41
CA ALA A 40 -9.07 21.67 -12.01
C ALA A 40 -7.90 22.44 -11.39
N TYR A 41 -6.65 22.04 -11.70
CA TYR A 41 -5.46 22.78 -11.27
C TYR A 41 -5.47 24.22 -11.80
N ASN A 42 -5.65 24.39 -13.11
CA ASN A 42 -5.65 25.71 -13.75
C ASN A 42 -6.78 26.60 -13.22
N THR A 43 -7.95 26.03 -12.95
CA THR A 43 -9.09 26.77 -12.36
C THR A 43 -8.78 27.20 -10.92
N THR A 44 -8.17 26.31 -10.13
CA THR A 44 -7.82 26.58 -8.72
C THR A 44 -6.78 27.69 -8.60
N TYR A 45 -5.80 27.71 -9.50
CA TYR A 45 -4.72 28.69 -9.54
C TYR A 45 -4.90 29.74 -10.65
N GLN A 46 -6.14 29.94 -11.12
CA GLN A 46 -6.44 30.96 -12.12
C GLN A 46 -6.13 32.36 -11.59
N TYR A 47 -6.29 32.56 -10.29
CA TYR A 47 -6.01 33.80 -9.59
C TYR A 47 -4.71 33.70 -8.80
N SER A 48 -3.93 34.77 -8.81
CA SER A 48 -2.70 34.87 -8.05
C SER A 48 -3.00 34.90 -6.55
N ILE A 49 -2.42 33.94 -5.82
CA ILE A 49 -2.38 33.99 -4.36
C ILE A 49 -1.33 35.04 -4.00
N LEU A 50 -1.78 36.20 -3.52
CA LEU A 50 -0.85 37.26 -3.10
C LEU A 50 -0.14 36.81 -1.81
N PRO A 51 1.20 36.83 -1.78
CA PRO A 51 1.92 36.51 -0.56
C PRO A 51 1.64 37.59 0.48
N VAL A 52 1.46 37.17 1.72
CA VAL A 52 1.40 38.09 2.85
C VAL A 52 2.85 38.42 3.27
N PRO A 53 3.25 39.70 3.38
CA PRO A 53 4.66 40.09 3.55
C PRO A 53 5.33 39.53 4.81
N GLY A 54 4.55 39.25 5.85
CA GLY A 54 5.04 38.82 7.15
C GLY A 54 3.91 38.38 8.08
N GLN A 55 4.27 37.80 9.22
CA GLN A 55 3.32 37.31 10.22
C GLN A 55 2.50 38.45 10.86
N GLU A 56 3.09 39.64 10.93
CA GLU A 56 2.47 40.85 11.45
C GLU A 56 1.25 41.33 10.64
N PHE A 57 1.16 40.92 9.37
CA PHE A 57 0.05 41.23 8.47
C PHE A 57 -1.02 40.12 8.43
N TRP A 58 -0.88 39.06 9.22
CA TRP A 58 -1.88 38.00 9.28
C TRP A 58 -3.15 38.50 9.98
N GLU A 59 -4.31 38.16 9.40
CA GLU A 59 -5.59 38.41 10.05
C GLU A 59 -5.65 37.67 11.38
N LYS A 60 -5.90 38.40 12.47
CA LYS A 60 -6.12 37.81 13.80
C LYS A 60 -7.54 37.27 13.83
N VAL A 61 -7.68 35.97 13.70
CA VAL A 61 -8.97 35.29 13.79
C VAL A 61 -9.11 34.69 15.18
N ASP A 62 -10.26 34.91 15.83
CA ASP A 62 -10.63 34.33 17.13
C ASP A 62 -10.99 32.83 16.99
N THR A 63 -10.09 32.06 16.40
CA THR A 63 -10.20 30.61 16.28
C THR A 63 -9.41 29.92 17.36
N LEU A 64 -9.90 28.74 17.78
CA LEU A 64 -9.15 27.86 18.67
C LEU A 64 -7.74 27.59 18.10
N PRO A 65 -6.70 27.59 18.95
CA PRO A 65 -5.35 27.31 18.49
C PRO A 65 -5.28 25.93 17.85
N ILE A 66 -4.63 25.84 16.68
CA ILE A 66 -4.39 24.57 16.01
C ILE A 66 -3.45 23.74 16.87
N LEU A 67 -3.97 22.64 17.43
CA LEU A 67 -3.14 21.70 18.17
C LEU A 67 -2.20 20.96 17.20
N PRO A 68 -0.94 20.72 17.59
CA PRO A 68 -0.03 19.94 16.77
C PRO A 68 -0.62 18.53 16.55
N PRO A 69 -0.35 17.91 15.39
CA PRO A 69 -0.76 16.54 15.15
C PRO A 69 -0.17 15.65 16.24
N ARG A 70 -0.97 14.70 16.73
CA ARG A 70 -0.51 13.73 17.73
C ARG A 70 0.64 12.92 17.15
N TYR A 71 1.83 13.12 17.68
CA TYR A 71 3.02 12.36 17.29
C TYR A 71 2.83 10.89 17.64
N LYS A 72 3.01 10.01 16.65
CA LYS A 72 3.10 8.56 16.84
C LYS A 72 4.50 8.13 16.46
N LYS A 73 5.20 7.43 17.36
CA LYS A 73 6.48 6.80 17.02
C LYS A 73 6.23 5.83 15.86
N PRO A 74 7.01 5.89 14.77
CA PRO A 74 6.87 4.90 13.70
C PRO A 74 7.13 3.51 14.28
N ILE A 75 6.43 2.51 13.76
CA ILE A 75 6.78 1.11 14.01
C ILE A 75 8.23 0.94 13.56
N GLY A 76 9.09 0.57 14.51
CA GLY A 76 10.51 0.35 14.24
C GLY A 76 10.68 -0.72 13.15
N ARG A 77 11.86 -0.74 12.53
CA ARG A 77 12.20 -1.76 11.53
C ARG A 77 11.97 -3.15 12.13
N PRO A 78 11.10 -4.00 11.54
CA PRO A 78 11.00 -5.39 11.96
C PRO A 78 12.39 -6.01 11.89
N SER A 79 12.89 -6.56 12.99
CA SER A 79 14.16 -7.28 12.97
C SER A 79 13.98 -8.51 12.10
N VAL A 80 14.75 -8.59 11.02
CA VAL A 80 14.68 -9.72 10.09
C VAL A 80 15.34 -10.92 10.78
N LYS A 81 14.54 -11.71 11.50
CA LYS A 81 14.91 -13.05 11.97
C LYS A 81 14.71 -14.07 10.85
N ARG A 82 15.22 -13.80 9.64
CA ARG A 82 15.12 -14.75 8.52
C ARG A 82 16.14 -15.86 8.73
N ASP A 83 15.64 -17.09 8.83
CA ASP A 83 16.48 -18.29 8.84
C ASP A 83 17.12 -18.47 7.45
N LYS A 84 18.45 -18.30 7.38
CA LYS A 84 19.25 -18.35 6.14
C LYS A 84 19.48 -19.78 5.64
N ARG A 85 18.98 -20.80 6.34
CA ARG A 85 19.18 -22.21 5.96
C ARG A 85 18.65 -22.56 4.56
N ASN A 86 17.66 -21.81 4.08
CA ASN A 86 17.09 -21.98 2.72
C ASN A 86 17.84 -21.19 1.63
N ASP A 87 18.81 -20.33 1.98
CA ASP A 87 19.56 -19.48 1.04
C ASP A 87 20.95 -20.05 0.66
N GLY A 88 21.33 -21.19 1.24
CA GLY A 88 22.62 -21.86 0.98
C GLY A 88 22.52 -22.94 -0.12
N PRO A 89 23.66 -23.36 -0.72
CA PRO A 89 23.69 -24.51 -1.62
C PRO A 89 23.13 -25.74 -0.92
N THR A 90 22.37 -26.55 -1.66
CA THR A 90 21.77 -27.82 -1.21
C THR A 90 22.79 -28.60 -0.38
N GLU A 91 22.42 -28.91 0.87
CA GLU A 91 23.31 -29.54 1.84
C GLU A 91 24.06 -30.74 1.22
N VAL A 92 25.39 -30.81 1.47
CA VAL A 92 26.26 -31.91 1.06
C VAL A 92 25.63 -33.23 1.49
N PHE A 93 25.62 -34.22 0.59
CA PHE A 93 25.03 -35.53 0.84
C PHE A 93 25.77 -36.22 1.99
N ASP A 94 25.20 -36.15 3.19
CA ASP A 94 25.69 -36.83 4.38
C ASP A 94 25.26 -38.31 4.33
N PRO A 95 26.20 -39.28 4.22
CA PRO A 95 25.90 -40.70 4.18
C PRO A 95 25.20 -41.25 5.45
N HIS A 96 25.24 -40.52 6.57
CA HIS A 96 24.59 -40.88 7.82
C HIS A 96 23.23 -40.21 8.04
N ARG A 97 22.79 -39.34 7.13
CA ARG A 97 21.50 -38.66 7.25
C ARG A 97 20.40 -39.48 6.58
N MET A 98 19.59 -40.15 7.38
CA MET A 98 18.40 -40.83 6.89
C MET A 98 17.37 -39.82 6.34
N LYS A 99 16.93 -40.02 5.09
CA LYS A 99 15.81 -39.26 4.51
C LYS A 99 14.55 -39.54 5.33
N ARG A 100 13.86 -38.50 5.83
CA ARG A 100 12.52 -38.64 6.41
C ARG A 100 11.61 -39.26 5.37
N ARG A 101 11.07 -40.45 5.66
CA ARG A 101 9.91 -40.98 4.94
C ARG A 101 8.68 -40.32 5.51
N TYR A 102 8.02 -39.47 4.73
CA TYR A 102 6.69 -38.98 5.07
C TYR A 102 5.68 -40.01 4.56
N GLU A 103 4.70 -40.37 5.40
CA GLU A 103 3.53 -41.10 4.93
C GLU A 103 2.78 -40.28 3.87
N THR A 104 1.97 -40.95 3.04
CA THR A 104 1.19 -40.30 1.99
C THR A 104 0.36 -39.16 2.57
N ILE A 105 0.65 -37.94 2.12
CA ILE A 105 -0.03 -36.74 2.61
C ILE A 105 -1.43 -36.70 2.00
N PHE A 106 -2.45 -36.70 2.85
CA PHE A 106 -3.84 -36.54 2.45
C PHE A 106 -4.33 -35.10 2.65
N CYS A 107 -4.97 -34.55 1.63
CA CYS A 107 -5.63 -33.26 1.66
C CYS A 107 -6.87 -33.31 2.58
N LYS A 108 -6.92 -32.47 3.62
CA LYS A 108 -8.07 -32.46 4.57
C LYS A 108 -9.42 -32.11 3.92
N TYR A 109 -9.41 -31.36 2.81
CA TYR A 109 -10.64 -30.93 2.13
C TYR A 109 -11.13 -31.90 1.07
N CYS A 110 -10.21 -32.50 0.33
CA CYS A 110 -10.50 -33.30 -0.85
C CYS A 110 -10.19 -34.79 -0.64
N LEU A 111 -9.56 -35.14 0.49
CA LEU A 111 -9.18 -36.49 0.90
C LEU A 111 -8.33 -37.25 -0.14
N GLN A 112 -7.79 -36.53 -1.12
CA GLN A 112 -6.90 -37.08 -2.13
C GLN A 112 -5.45 -37.10 -1.62
N PRO A 113 -4.68 -38.13 -1.98
CA PRO A 113 -3.27 -38.19 -1.67
C PRO A 113 -2.47 -37.19 -2.53
N GLY A 114 -1.28 -36.82 -2.06
CA GLY A 114 -0.27 -36.12 -2.86
C GLY A 114 -0.20 -34.60 -2.67
N HIS A 115 -1.09 -34.00 -1.88
CA HIS A 115 -1.00 -32.58 -1.53
C HIS A 115 -1.65 -32.28 -0.17
N ASN A 116 -1.23 -31.19 0.46
CA ASN A 116 -1.88 -30.69 1.67
C ASN A 116 -2.77 -29.47 1.33
N LYS A 117 -3.57 -28.99 2.29
CA LYS A 117 -4.51 -27.88 2.07
C LYS A 117 -3.90 -26.55 1.60
N ARG A 118 -2.57 -26.43 1.67
CA ARG A 118 -1.79 -25.21 1.45
C ARG A 118 -0.93 -25.31 0.18
N SER A 119 -0.86 -26.50 -0.40
CA SER A 119 -0.25 -26.79 -1.70
C SER A 119 -1.18 -26.38 -2.83
#